data_AF-A0A956FQL9-F1
#
_entry.id   AF-A0A956FQL9-F1
#
_cell.length_a   1.000
_cell.length_b   1.000
_cell.length_c   1.000
_cell.angle_alpha   90.00
_cell.angle_beta   90.00
_cell.angle_gamma   90.00
#
_symmetry.space_group_name_H-M   'P 1'
#
loop_
_entity.id
_entity.type
_entity.pdbx_description
1 polymer ?
#
loop_
_entity_poly.entity_id
_entity_poly.type
_entity_poly.pdbx_seq_one_letter_code
_entity_poly.pdbx_strand_id
1 'polypeptide(L)' 'MDGDGELDATIVCPRCGARAVEVLAPVRASCVPFPELRSLRCGACGQEGTRARIGGELKISWAGPPRR' A
#
# COMPACT_ATOMS: atom_id res chain seq x y z
N MET A 1 21.99 17.88 -5.43
CA MET A 1 20.60 17.58 -5.04
C MET A 1 20.42 16.08 -5.04
N ASP A 2 20.77 15.51 -3.90
CA ASP A 2 20.07 14.46 -3.16
C ASP A 2 18.95 13.79 -3.96
N GLY A 3 19.29 12.64 -4.56
CA GLY A 3 18.32 11.72 -5.10
C GLY A 3 17.50 11.15 -3.95
N ASP A 4 16.36 11.77 -3.67
CA ASP A 4 15.25 11.16 -2.93
C ASP A 4 14.62 10.09 -3.85
N GLY A 5 15.42 9.07 -4.15
CA GLY A 5 14.93 7.79 -4.63
C GLY A 5 14.21 7.18 -3.45
N GLU A 6 12.98 7.67 -3.21
CA GLU A 6 11.98 6.99 -2.41
C GLU A 6 12.08 5.54 -2.80
N LEU A 7 12.65 4.73 -1.90
CA LEU A 7 12.73 3.30 -2.06
C LEU A 7 11.29 2.87 -2.31
N ASP A 8 10.97 2.64 -3.57
CA ASP A 8 9.75 2.01 -4.02
C ASP A 8 9.84 0.62 -3.43
N ALA A 9 9.50 0.53 -2.14
CA ALA A 9 9.64 -0.64 -1.33
C ALA A 9 8.82 -1.67 -2.07
N THR A 10 9.49 -2.55 -2.80
CA THR A 10 8.86 -3.38 -3.82
C THR A 10 7.78 -4.19 -3.12
N ILE A 11 6.53 -3.77 -3.29
CA ILE A 11 5.43 -4.32 -2.52
C ILE A 11 5.16 -5.71 -3.10
N VAL A 12 5.43 -6.75 -2.33
CA VAL A 12 5.19 -8.13 -2.73
C VAL A 12 3.81 -8.54 -2.23
N CYS A 13 2.95 -8.99 -3.15
CA CYS A 13 1.66 -9.55 -2.79
C CYS A 13 1.86 -10.86 -2.00
N PRO A 14 1.37 -10.98 -0.76
CA PRO A 14 1.56 -12.18 0.05
C PRO A 14 0.75 -13.38 -0.47
N ARG A 15 -0.24 -13.14 -1.34
CA ARG A 15 -1.11 -14.19 -1.88
C ARG A 15 -0.51 -14.91 -3.10
N CYS A 16 0.17 -14.18 -3.97
CA CYS A 16 0.69 -14.73 -5.24
C CYS A 16 2.19 -14.48 -5.46
N GLY A 17 2.86 -13.73 -4.58
CA GLY A 17 4.28 -13.37 -4.73
C GLY A 17 4.55 -12.31 -5.80
N ALA A 18 3.53 -11.77 -6.47
CA ALA A 18 3.72 -10.76 -7.51
C ALA A 18 4.20 -9.43 -6.92
N ARG A 19 5.11 -8.78 -7.65
CA ARG A 19 5.65 -7.43 -7.36
C ARG A 19 4.86 -6.29 -8.01
N ALA A 20 3.93 -6.64 -8.92
CA ALA A 20 3.09 -5.69 -9.64
C ALA A 20 1.89 -5.28 -8.76
N VAL A 21 2.16 -4.44 -7.76
CA VAL A 21 1.14 -3.91 -6.86
C VAL A 21 0.93 -2.44 -7.19
N GLU A 22 -0.26 -2.15 -7.70
CA GLU A 22 -0.69 -0.80 -8.05
C GLU A 22 -1.04 -0.03 -6.78
N VAL A 23 -0.49 1.18 -6.66
CA VAL A 23 -0.83 2.11 -5.58
C VAL A 23 -1.94 3.02 -6.08
N LEU A 24 -3.13 2.82 -5.54
CA LEU A 24 -4.29 3.66 -5.83
C LEU A 24 -4.19 5.00 -5.07
N ALA A 25 -4.94 5.98 -5.58
CA ALA A 25 -4.95 7.35 -5.10
C ALA A 25 -5.18 7.45 -3.57
N PRO A 26 -4.61 8.47 -2.92
CA PRO A 26 -4.80 8.64 -1.48
C PRO A 26 -6.27 8.84 -1.13
N VAL A 27 -6.74 8.11 -0.12
CA VAL A 27 -8.04 8.39 0.49
C VAL A 27 -7.85 9.63 1.35
N ARG A 28 -8.21 10.80 0.80
CA ARG A 28 -8.25 12.04 1.58
C ARG A 28 -9.42 11.96 2.55
N ALA A 29 -9.14 11.62 3.81
CA ALA A 29 -10.08 11.85 4.90
C ALA A 29 -10.06 13.35 5.24
N SER A 30 -11.03 14.11 4.73
CA SER A 30 -11.06 15.58 4.83
C SER A 30 -11.20 16.16 6.24
N CYS A 31 -11.27 15.35 7.30
CA CYS A 31 -11.69 15.82 8.63
C CYS A 31 -10.78 15.39 9.81
N VAL A 32 -9.69 14.65 9.57
CA VAL A 32 -8.80 14.16 10.66
C VAL A 32 -7.36 14.17 10.14
N PRO A 33 -6.33 14.49 10.96
CA PRO A 33 -4.93 14.24 10.63
C PRO A 33 -4.66 12.72 10.63
N PHE A 34 -5.30 12.02 9.70
CA PHE A 34 -5.06 10.61 9.45
C PHE A 34 -3.89 10.50 8.47
N PRO A 35 -2.93 9.59 8.71
CA PRO A 35 -1.83 9.35 7.77
C PRO A 35 -2.38 9.09 6.36
N GLU A 36 -1.66 9.55 5.32
CA GLU A 36 -2.05 9.33 3.92
C GLU A 36 -2.19 7.83 3.64
N LEU A 37 -3.42 7.33 3.70
CA LEU A 37 -3.77 5.98 3.33
C LEU A 37 -3.86 5.92 1.81
N ARG A 38 -3.10 5.00 1.21
CA ARG A 38 -3.18 4.68 -0.21
C ARG A 38 -3.60 3.23 -0.35
N SER A 39 -4.64 2.96 -1.13
CA SER A 39 -5.05 1.59 -1.38
C SER A 39 -4.03 0.91 -2.29
N LEU A 40 -3.87 -0.39 -2.12
CA LEU A 40 -2.99 -1.24 -2.90
C LEU A 40 -3.84 -2.29 -3.61
N ARG A 41 -3.50 -2.59 -4.86
CA ARG A 41 -4.12 -3.69 -5.59
C ARG A 41 -3.08 -4.47 -6.36
N CYS A 42 -3.04 -5.77 -6.15
CA CYS A 42 -2.19 -6.67 -6.91
C CYS A 42 -2.77 -6.87 -8.31
N GLY A 43 -2.06 -6.45 -9.36
CA GLY A 43 -2.49 -6.66 -10.74
C GLY A 43 -2.58 -8.14 -11.15
N ALA A 44 -1.80 -9.02 -10.51
CA ALA A 44 -1.76 -10.44 -10.85
C ALA A 44 -2.94 -11.27 -10.30
N CYS A 45 -3.34 -11.06 -9.04
CA CYS A 45 -4.38 -11.87 -8.39
C CYS A 45 -5.58 -11.06 -7.88
N GLY A 46 -5.58 -9.73 -8.11
CA GLY A 46 -6.61 -8.82 -7.64
C GLY A 46 -6.60 -8.58 -6.13
N GLN A 47 -5.62 -9.11 -5.38
CA GLN A 47 -5.53 -8.93 -3.94
C GLN A 47 -5.42 -7.45 -3.57
N GLU A 48 -6.33 -7.00 -2.71
CA GLU A 48 -6.35 -5.64 -2.22
C GLU A 48 -5.61 -5.51 -0.88
N GLY A 49 -5.10 -4.32 -0.61
CA GLY A 49 -4.45 -3.93 0.62
C GLY A 49 -4.45 -2.43 0.77
N THR A 50 -3.73 -1.94 1.77
CA THR A 50 -3.58 -0.52 2.04
C THR A 50 -2.17 -0.28 2.54
N ARG A 51 -1.54 0.79 2.08
CA ARG A 51 -0.31 1.32 2.67
C ARG A 51 -0.59 2.66 3.33
N ALA A 52 0.07 2.91 4.44
CA ALA A 52 0.07 4.21 5.12
C ALA A 52 1.49 4.52 5.60
N ARG A 53 1.89 5.79 5.50
CA ARG A 53 3.09 6.29 6.20
C ARG A 53 2.69 6.86 7.55
N ILE A 54 3.19 6.26 8.63
CA ILE A 54 2.88 6.66 10.01
C ILE A 54 4.20 7.02 10.68
N GLY A 55 4.40 8.29 11.03
CA GLY A 55 5.63 8.74 11.70
C GLY A 55 6.92 8.49 10.90
N GLY A 56 6.85 8.49 9.56
CA GLY A 56 7.96 8.17 8.67
C GLY A 56 8.13 6.67 8.36
N GLU A 57 7.40 5.79 9.04
CA GLU A 57 7.43 4.35 8.79
C GLU A 57 6.34 3.92 7.80
N LEU A 58 6.70 3.10 6.82
CA LEU A 58 5.76 2.50 5.87
C LEU A 58 5.07 1.27 6.51
N LYS A 59 3.77 1.36 6.74
CA LYS A 59 2.93 0.25 7.16
C LYS A 59 2.12 -0.25 5.97
N ILE A 60 2.15 -1.56 5.72
CA ILE A 60 1.36 -2.23 4.68
C ILE A 60 0.45 -3.26 5.35
N SER A 61 -0.84 -3.16 5.10
CA SER A 61 -1.86 -4.09 5.57
C SER A 61 -2.57 -4.68 4.36
N TRP A 62 -2.52 -6.00 4.20
CA TRP A 62 -3.27 -6.69 3.15
C TRP A 62 -4.64 -7.08 3.66
N ALA A 63 -5.67 -6.97 2.82
CA ALA A 63 -6.98 -7.52 3.17
C ALA A 63 -6.82 -9.02 3.43
N GLY A 64 -7.27 -9.49 4.59
CA GLY A 64 -7.11 -10.89 4.97
C GLY A 64 -7.71 -11.83 3.92
N PRO A 65 -7.27 -13.10 3.84
CA PRO A 65 -7.93 -14.09 2.99
C PRO A 65 -9.41 -14.14 3.36
N PRO A 66 -10.34 -14.32 2.38
CA PRO A 66 -11.76 -14.42 2.69
C PRO A 66 -11.95 -15.51 3.75
N ARG A 67 -12.58 -15.15 4.88
CA ARG A 67 -12.99 -16.14 5.89
C ARG A 67 -14.05 -17.01 5.22
N ARG A 68 -13.69 -18.28 4.97
CA ARG A 68 -14.55 -19.30 4.37
C ARG A 68 -15.58 -19.78 5.38
#